data_AF-A0A258KNM3-F1
#
_entry.id   AF-A0A258KNM3-F1
#
_cell.length_a   1.000
_cell.length_b   1.000
_cell.length_c   1.000
_cell.angle_alpha   90.00
_cell.angle_beta   90.00
_cell.angle_gamma   90.00
#
_symmetry.space_group_name_H-M   'P 1'
#
loop_
_entity.id
_entity.type
_entity.pdbx_description
1 polymer ?
#
loop_
_entity_poly.entity_id
_entity_poly.type
_entity_poly.pdbx_seq_one_letter_code
_entity_poly.pdbx_strand_id
1 'polypeptide(L)' 'MLTWLSLLFLALFSSAAFMLGKRRAVARAGGGKRVLHSLPGYYGSYAALWAGVPAALLLLMAAMFGGQVEDAML' A
#
# COMPACT_ATOMS: atom_id res chain seq x y z
N MET A 1 -0.97 3.43 21.17
CA MET A 1 -0.36 4.57 20.46
C MET A 1 0.36 4.14 19.18
N LEU A 2 1.09 3.01 19.17
CA LEU A 2 1.81 2.51 17.99
C LEU A 2 0.91 2.23 16.76
N THR A 3 -0.31 1.72 16.98
CA THR A 3 -1.29 1.42 15.92
C THR A 3 -1.60 2.62 15.03
N TRP A 4 -1.82 3.80 15.61
CA TRP A 4 -2.07 5.03 14.87
C TRP A 4 -0.89 5.44 13.98
N LEU A 5 0.34 5.28 14.49
CA LEU A 5 1.55 5.56 13.74
C LEU A 5 1.74 4.57 12.58
N SER A 6 1.44 3.29 12.80
CA SER A 6 1.45 2.27 11.74
C SER A 6 0.44 2.56 10.64
N LEU A 7 -0.78 3.01 10.98
CA LEU A 7 -1.80 3.40 9.98
C LEU A 7 -1.37 4.63 9.18
N LEU A 8 -0.76 5.63 9.82
CA LEU A 8 -0.23 6.80 9.13
C LEU A 8 0.88 6.39 8.14
N PHE A 9 1.80 5.54 8.58
CA PHE A 9 2.90 5.07 7.74
C PHE A 9 2.39 4.23 6.56
N LEU A 10 1.40 3.36 6.81
CA LEU A 10 0.72 2.59 5.77
C LEU A 10 0.12 3.51 4.69
N ALA A 11 -0.59 4.57 5.11
CA ALA A 11 -1.19 5.52 4.18
C ALA A 11 -0.14 6.25 3.35
N LEU A 12 0.95 6.72 3.98
CA LEU A 12 2.07 7.36 3.30
C LEU A 12 2.75 6.42 2.30
N PHE A 13 3.06 5.21 2.74
CA PHE A 13 3.77 4.22 1.92
C PHE A 13 2.92 3.79 0.72
N SER A 14 1.63 3.52 0.93
CA SER A 14 0.69 3.18 -0.16
C SER A 14 0.54 4.35 -1.16
N SER A 15 0.50 5.59 -0.66
CA SER A 15 0.46 6.79 -1.51
C SER A 15 1.75 6.98 -2.31
N ALA A 16 2.91 6.72 -1.71
CA ALA A 16 4.18 6.75 -2.41
C ALA A 16 4.24 5.67 -3.50
N ALA A 17 3.79 4.44 -3.20
CA ALA A 17 3.67 3.35 -4.16
C ALA A 17 2.74 3.71 -5.33
N PHE A 18 1.62 4.39 -5.07
CA PHE A 18 0.74 4.92 -6.12
C PHE A 18 1.48 5.86 -7.07
N MET A 19 2.18 6.86 -6.51
CA MET A 19 2.88 7.87 -7.32
C MET A 19 4.00 7.24 -8.16
N LEU A 20 4.78 6.33 -7.56
CA LEU A 20 5.85 5.61 -8.23
C LEU A 20 5.33 4.68 -9.33
N GLY A 21 4.27 3.91 -9.06
CA GLY A 21 3.63 3.02 -10.03
C GLY A 21 3.09 3.77 -11.24
N LYS A 22 2.36 4.88 -10.99
CA LYS A 22 1.85 5.77 -12.05
C LYS A 22 2.99 6.37 -12.88
N ARG A 23 4.03 6.90 -12.22
CA ARG A 23 5.19 7.51 -12.90
C ARG A 23 5.94 6.49 -13.75
N ARG A 24 6.18 5.29 -13.21
CA ARG A 24 6.85 4.19 -13.91
C ARG A 24 6.08 3.77 -15.15
N ALA A 25 4.76 3.65 -15.06
CA ALA A 25 3.91 3.29 -16.20
C ALA A 25 3.99 4.34 -17.33
N VAL A 26 3.91 5.62 -17.00
CA VAL A 26 4.03 6.71 -17.99
C VAL A 26 5.43 6.77 -18.61
N ALA A 27 6.48 6.60 -17.80
CA ALA A 27 7.86 6.58 -18.29
C ALA A 27 8.12 5.40 -19.24
N ARG A 28 7.59 4.21 -18.91
CA ARG A 28 7.66 3.01 -19.78
C ARG A 28 6.95 3.20 -21.12
N ALA A 29 5.92 4.04 -21.16
CA ALA A 29 5.17 4.36 -22.37
C ALA A 29 5.79 5.51 -23.19
N GLY A 30 7.02 5.94 -22.89
CA GLY A 30 7.69 7.06 -23.57
C GLY A 30 6.97 8.40 -23.40
N GLY A 31 6.20 8.58 -22.32
CA GLY A 31 5.37 9.76 -22.08
C GLY A 31 4.02 9.74 -22.80
N GLY A 32 3.80 8.81 -23.73
CA GLY A 32 2.54 8.65 -24.46
C GLY A 32 1.51 7.87 -23.66
N LYS A 33 0.53 8.55 -23.05
CA LYS A 33 -0.59 7.88 -22.35
C LYS A 33 -1.41 6.93 -23.25
N ARG A 34 -1.37 7.14 -24.57
CA ARG A 34 -2.08 6.35 -25.60
C ARG A 34 -1.47 4.96 -25.84
N VAL A 35 -0.22 4.73 -25.45
CA VAL A 35 0.47 3.44 -25.64
C VAL A 35 0.20 2.49 -24.46
N LEU A 36 -0.35 2.99 -23.36
CA LEU A 36 -0.71 2.17 -22.21
C LEU A 36 -2.03 1.43 -22.43
N HIS A 37 -2.05 0.14 -22.09
CA HIS A 37 -3.25 -0.71 -22.11
C HIS A 37 -4.34 -0.27 -21.12
N SER A 38 -3.98 0.51 -20.09
CA SER A 38 -4.90 1.01 -19.07
C SER A 38 -4.49 2.41 -18.63
N LEU A 39 -5.40 3.18 -18.03
CA LEU A 39 -5.08 4.56 -17.63
C LEU A 39 -3.93 4.54 -16.60
N PRO A 40 -3.00 5.53 -16.64
CA PRO A 40 -1.89 5.62 -15.68
C PRO A 40 -2.29 5.51 -14.20
N GLY A 41 -3.53 5.92 -13.87
CA GLY A 41 -4.09 5.78 -12.53
C GLY A 41 -4.20 4.32 -12.08
N TYR A 42 -4.57 3.38 -12.96
CA TYR A 42 -4.72 1.97 -12.62
C TYR A 42 -3.39 1.32 -12.19
N TYR A 43 -2.28 1.68 -12.85
CA TYR A 43 -0.95 1.18 -12.45
C TYR A 43 -0.55 1.69 -11.06
N GLY A 44 -0.86 2.95 -10.76
CA GLY A 44 -0.68 3.50 -9.42
C GLY A 44 -1.55 2.79 -8.39
N SER A 45 -2.85 2.66 -8.66
CA SER A 45 -3.79 2.01 -7.75
C SER A 45 -3.41 0.55 -7.49
N TYR A 46 -3.01 -0.18 -8.53
CA TYR A 46 -2.52 -1.54 -8.38
C TYR A 46 -1.29 -1.62 -7.48
N ALA A 47 -0.29 -0.75 -7.69
CA ALA A 47 0.90 -0.70 -6.84
C ALA A 47 0.56 -0.34 -5.38
N ALA A 48 -0.34 0.61 -5.17
CA ALA A 48 -0.79 1.03 -3.85
C ALA A 48 -1.57 -0.07 -3.13
N LEU A 49 -2.44 -0.79 -3.83
CA LEU A 49 -3.19 -1.92 -3.26
C LEU A 49 -2.26 -3.08 -2.92
N TRP A 50 -1.30 -3.40 -3.79
CA TRP A 50 -0.34 -4.47 -3.52
C TRP A 50 0.58 -4.16 -2.33
N ALA A 51 0.95 -2.89 -2.14
CA ALA A 51 1.71 -2.47 -0.98
C ALA A 51 0.84 -2.39 0.29
N GLY A 52 -0.36 -1.82 0.16
CA GLY A 52 -1.21 -1.45 1.28
C GLY A 52 -2.05 -2.59 1.84
N VAL A 53 -2.65 -3.42 0.98
CA VAL A 53 -3.57 -4.48 1.41
C VAL A 53 -2.87 -5.54 2.28
N PRO A 54 -1.70 -6.08 1.92
CA PRO A 54 -1.02 -7.07 2.76
C PRO A 54 -0.61 -6.49 4.11
N ALA A 55 -0.10 -5.25 4.14
CA ALA A 55 0.27 -4.58 5.37
C ALA A 55 -0.95 -4.25 6.24
N ALA A 56 -2.07 -3.82 5.65
CA ALA A 56 -3.33 -3.62 6.35
C ALA A 56 -3.84 -4.90 7.00
N LEU A 57 -3.75 -6.04 6.29
CA LEU A 57 -4.13 -7.36 6.81
C LEU A 57 -3.31 -7.74 8.06
N LEU A 58 -2.00 -7.54 8.02
CA LEU A 58 -1.13 -7.77 9.17
C LEU A 58 -1.47 -6.86 10.34
N LEU A 59 -1.72 -5.57 10.08
CA LEU A 59 -2.10 -4.62 11.14
C LEU A 59 -3.47 -4.95 11.74
N LEU A 60 -4.43 -5.40 10.94
CA LEU A 60 -5.73 -5.87 11.42
C LEU A 60 -5.57 -7.11 12.30
N MET A 61 -4.75 -8.07 11.88
CA MET A 61 -4.48 -9.26 12.67
C MET A 61 -3.77 -8.91 13.98
N ALA A 62 -2.77 -8.04 13.94
CA ALA A 62 -2.10 -7.54 15.15
C ALA A 62 -3.05 -6.78 16.08
N ALA A 63 -3.97 -5.97 15.53
CA ALA A 63 -4.94 -5.23 16.34
C ALA A 63 -5.99 -6.14 17.01
N MET A 64 -6.40 -7.22 16.33
CA MET A 64 -7.41 -8.15 16.84
C MET A 64 -6.83 -9.17 17.83
N PHE A 65 -5.62 -9.67 17.57
CA PHE A 65 -5.04 -10.80 18.30
C PHE A 65 -3.84 -10.40 19.18
N GLY A 66 -3.29 -9.19 19.04
CA GLY A 66 -2.06 -8.78 19.73
C GLY A 66 -2.13 -8.93 21.25
N GLY A 67 -3.21 -8.47 21.89
CA GLY A 67 -3.38 -8.60 23.34
C GLY A 67 -3.49 -10.06 23.78
N GLN A 68 -4.22 -10.90 23.03
CA GLN A 68 -4.34 -12.33 23.34
C GLN A 68 -3.00 -13.07 23.23
N VAL A 69 -2.15 -12.64 22.30
CA VAL A 69 -0.79 -13.18 22.13
C VAL A 69 0.12 -12.73 23.26
N GLU A 70 0.03 -11.47 23.68
CA GLU A 70 0.77 -10.94 24.83
C GLU A 70 0.39 -11.67 26.12
N ASP A 71 -0.91 -11.83 26.38
CA ASP A 71 -1.44 -12.52 27.56
C ASP A 71 -1.09 -14.02 27.60
N ALA A 72 -0.94 -14.66 26.45
CA ALA A 72 -0.57 -16.08 26.36
C ALA A 72 0.94 -16.33 26.53
N MET A 73 1.77 -15.29 26.35
CA MET A 73 3.24 -15.39 26.44
C MET A 73 3.80 -14.98 27.81
N LEU A 74 3.05 -14.23 28.61
CA LEU A 74 3.41 -13.77 29.96
C LEU A 74 2.79 -14.67 31.04
#